data_AF-A0A9E2F2P9-F1
#
_entry.id   AF-A0A9E2F2P9-F1
#
_cell.length_a   1.000
_cell.length_b   1.000
_cell.length_c   1.000
_cell.angle_alpha   90.00
_cell.angle_beta   90.00
_cell.angle_gamma   90.00
#
_symmetry.space_group_name_H-M   'P 1'
#
loop_
_entity.id
_entity.type
_entity.pdbx_description
1 polymer ?
#
loop_
_entity_poly.entity_id
_entity_poly.type
_entity_poly.pdbx_seq_one_letter_code
_entity_poly.pdbx_strand_id
1 'polypeptide(L)'
;MCEGVAPLIESITEGNVFLRILSNLADRALATADVTLTMDQLAGNGYDGERVRDGIIIASDFAHVDPYRAATHNKGIMNGIDAVALATGNDWRAIEAGAHAYAARHGRYGSLTQWWADDAGNLRGRIELPMKVGIVGGPLESNPGVAMNLRLMDVKSGTQLAEVMAAVGLAQNFSALRALATDGIQKGHMTLHARTVVKAADVPPDLFDEVLERLVRSNEIKVWKAEEILSDLRAEANEDSGIRRAKRTDAETGVGYGKVILLGEHAVVYGRHAIACPLPLTMRAVVEDSDAGVELLIPRWGIEYQLSKPPEQRRSFERAAGAIMDQLGLAERGMRIEVFPDVPRGMGMGGSAALAVAIVRALDIHYKLGLSDEEVNELAYQSEQIAHGKPSGIDNTLATYGKPLVFRMGTPPLVEPLNIPHPFSIVVGRTRTEGLTAKTVQNVREARERQPKLYEKIFDDIDALVLQAVAAIQDNDLATLGELMNVCQGLLNALQVSTPEVERLIGIARRAGALGAKLTGGGGGGAVIALCDDNAEKVQIAMERQGFHAMTITAGDKQ
;
A
#
# COMPACT_ATOMS: atom_id res chain seq x y z
N MET A 1 -19.66 47.10 -1.68
CA MET A 1 -21.14 47.28 -1.76
C MET A 1 -21.64 48.20 -0.66
N CYS A 2 -21.56 47.82 0.62
CA CYS A 2 -22.00 48.67 1.74
C CYS A 2 -21.34 50.06 1.75
N GLU A 3 -20.02 50.14 1.55
CA GLU A 3 -19.30 51.43 1.40
C GLU A 3 -19.83 52.29 0.25
N GLY A 4 -20.23 51.67 -0.86
CA GLY A 4 -20.74 52.40 -2.03
C GLY A 4 -22.18 52.91 -1.87
N VAL A 5 -22.98 52.25 -1.04
CA VAL A 5 -24.38 52.62 -0.78
C VAL A 5 -24.51 53.53 0.44
N ALA A 6 -23.51 53.55 1.33
CA ALA A 6 -23.54 54.34 2.56
C ALA A 6 -23.87 55.84 2.33
N PRO A 7 -23.25 56.57 1.37
CA PRO A 7 -23.57 57.99 1.15
C PRO A 7 -25.03 58.22 0.75
N LEU A 8 -25.61 57.29 -0.03
CA LEU A 8 -27.01 57.37 -0.44
C LEU A 8 -27.93 57.19 0.77
N ILE A 9 -27.66 56.22 1.64
CA ILE A 9 -28.46 56.00 2.86
C ILE A 9 -28.34 57.18 3.82
N GLU A 10 -27.14 57.72 4.03
CA GLU A 10 -26.94 58.91 4.85
C GLU A 10 -27.74 60.10 4.30
N SER A 11 -27.77 60.28 2.97
CA SER A 11 -28.56 61.34 2.34
C SER A 11 -30.08 61.20 2.48
N ILE A 12 -30.59 59.97 2.48
CA ILE A 12 -32.04 59.68 2.58
C ILE A 12 -32.52 59.76 4.02
N THR A 13 -31.68 59.32 4.96
CA THR A 13 -32.08 59.13 6.37
C THR A 13 -31.67 60.27 7.28
N GLU A 14 -30.81 61.18 6.81
CA GLU A 14 -30.13 62.22 7.60
C GLU A 14 -29.34 61.68 8.80
N GLY A 15 -29.15 60.35 8.84
CA GLY A 15 -28.41 59.63 9.87
C GLY A 15 -26.99 59.28 9.42
N ASN A 16 -26.16 58.86 10.38
CA ASN A 16 -24.79 58.41 10.11
C ASN A 16 -24.75 56.89 9.93
N VAL A 17 -24.17 56.39 8.84
CA VAL A 17 -23.98 54.95 8.62
C VAL A 17 -22.70 54.50 9.32
N PHE A 18 -22.87 53.88 10.49
CA PHE A 18 -21.76 53.40 11.32
C PHE A 18 -21.14 52.09 10.86
N LEU A 19 -21.94 51.14 10.36
CA LEU A 19 -21.48 49.81 9.96
C LEU A 19 -21.61 49.64 8.45
N ARG A 20 -20.49 49.33 7.79
CA ARG A 20 -20.40 49.19 6.33
C ARG A 20 -19.87 47.81 5.93
N ILE A 21 -20.28 46.80 6.68
CA ILE A 21 -19.81 45.42 6.56
C ILE A 21 -21.01 44.53 6.18
N LEU A 22 -20.79 43.59 5.26
CA LEU A 22 -21.81 42.62 4.87
C LEU A 22 -21.96 41.52 5.94
N SER A 23 -23.18 41.01 6.10
CA SER A 23 -23.43 39.81 6.90
C SER A 23 -22.84 38.56 6.22
N ASN A 24 -22.28 37.66 7.02
CA ASN A 24 -21.89 36.31 6.56
C ASN A 24 -23.09 35.37 6.43
N LEU A 25 -24.22 35.68 7.06
CA LEU A 25 -25.49 34.98 6.82
C LEU A 25 -26.05 35.44 5.46
N ALA A 26 -25.54 34.85 4.39
CA ALA A 26 -25.98 35.09 3.02
C ALA A 26 -27.13 34.13 2.64
N ASP A 27 -28.23 34.17 3.41
CA ASP A 27 -29.39 33.28 3.29
C ASP A 27 -30.16 33.34 1.96
N ARG A 28 -29.81 34.28 1.09
CA ARG A 28 -30.31 34.38 -0.30
C ARG A 28 -29.33 33.86 -1.36
N ALA A 29 -28.11 33.51 -0.97
CA ALA A 29 -27.09 32.92 -1.83
C ALA A 29 -26.88 31.46 -1.42
N LEU A 30 -27.88 30.63 -1.72
CA LEU A 30 -27.91 29.22 -1.35
C LEU A 30 -27.26 28.36 -2.44
N ALA A 31 -26.48 27.38 -2.02
CA ALA A 31 -26.06 26.27 -2.86
C ALA A 31 -26.80 24.99 -2.44
N THR A 32 -27.16 24.17 -3.42
CA THR A 32 -27.87 22.91 -3.22
C THR A 32 -27.17 21.80 -4.00
N ALA A 33 -27.09 20.62 -3.41
CA ALA A 33 -26.67 19.41 -4.11
C ALA A 33 -27.56 18.24 -3.68
N ASP A 34 -27.82 17.32 -4.61
CA ASP A 34 -28.69 16.17 -4.45
C ASP A 34 -28.01 14.91 -5.02
N VAL A 35 -28.25 13.75 -4.40
CA VAL A 35 -27.71 12.46 -4.85
C VAL A 35 -28.73 11.33 -4.66
N THR A 36 -28.68 10.32 -5.53
CA THR A 36 -29.33 9.02 -5.35
C THR A 36 -28.27 7.94 -5.33
N LEU A 37 -28.34 7.03 -4.36
CA LEU A 37 -27.47 5.87 -4.24
C LEU A 37 -28.32 4.60 -4.22
N THR A 38 -28.01 3.66 -5.11
CA THR A 38 -28.73 2.38 -5.18
C THR A 38 -28.27 1.44 -4.07
N MET A 39 -29.11 0.45 -3.72
CA MET A 39 -28.78 -0.53 -2.66
C MET A 39 -27.47 -1.29 -2.97
N ASP A 40 -27.21 -1.62 -4.23
CA ASP A 40 -25.97 -2.28 -4.66
C ASP A 40 -24.72 -1.43 -4.41
N GLN A 41 -24.84 -0.11 -4.50
CA GLN A 41 -23.73 0.82 -4.21
C GLN A 41 -23.46 0.97 -2.71
N LEU A 42 -24.47 0.68 -1.87
CA LEU A 42 -24.38 0.77 -0.42
C LEU A 42 -23.81 -0.51 0.20
N ALA A 43 -24.09 -1.66 -0.41
CA ALA A 43 -23.61 -2.97 0.02
C ALA A 43 -22.07 -3.08 -0.02
N GLY A 44 -21.48 -3.81 0.93
CA GLY A 44 -20.03 -4.02 1.01
C GLY A 44 -19.53 -4.36 2.40
N ASN A 45 -18.35 -4.96 2.51
CA ASN A 45 -17.70 -5.32 3.78
C ASN A 45 -18.57 -6.18 4.72
N GLY A 46 -19.47 -7.01 4.17
CA GLY A 46 -20.38 -7.85 4.96
C GLY A 46 -21.67 -7.16 5.42
N TYR A 47 -21.90 -5.90 5.03
CA TYR A 47 -23.14 -5.18 5.28
C TYR A 47 -24.05 -5.18 4.06
N ASP A 48 -25.34 -5.44 4.31
CA ASP A 48 -26.42 -5.29 3.34
C ASP A 48 -26.72 -3.80 3.08
N GLY A 49 -27.06 -3.46 1.84
CA GLY A 49 -27.34 -2.09 1.41
C GLY A 49 -28.58 -1.46 2.06
N GLU A 50 -29.62 -2.25 2.35
CA GLU A 50 -30.82 -1.82 3.07
C GLU A 50 -30.48 -1.44 4.51
N ARG A 51 -29.77 -2.29 5.24
CA ARG A 51 -29.27 -1.96 6.59
C ARG A 51 -28.43 -0.69 6.62
N VAL A 52 -27.55 -0.49 5.62
CA VAL A 52 -26.72 0.72 5.52
C VAL A 52 -27.57 1.96 5.25
N ARG A 53 -28.54 1.87 4.30
CA ARG A 53 -29.50 2.93 3.98
C ARG A 53 -30.26 3.36 5.23
N ASP A 54 -30.89 2.41 5.91
CA ASP A 54 -31.77 2.69 7.06
C ASP A 54 -30.96 3.24 8.24
N GLY A 55 -29.75 2.73 8.46
CA GLY A 55 -28.83 3.29 9.46
C GLY A 55 -28.44 4.74 9.18
N ILE A 56 -28.21 5.10 7.91
CA ILE A 56 -27.92 6.49 7.52
C ILE A 56 -29.14 7.39 7.75
N ILE A 57 -30.34 6.93 7.40
CA ILE A 57 -31.59 7.67 7.61
C ILE A 57 -31.80 7.91 9.12
N ILE A 58 -31.68 6.88 9.96
CA ILE A 58 -31.83 7.01 11.42
C ILE A 58 -30.81 8.00 12.00
N ALA A 59 -29.55 7.93 11.56
CA ALA A 59 -28.50 8.84 12.02
C ALA A 59 -28.77 10.30 11.58
N SER A 60 -29.29 10.48 10.38
CA SER A 60 -29.73 11.79 9.86
C SER A 60 -30.93 12.32 10.64
N ASP A 61 -31.94 11.50 10.92
CA ASP A 61 -33.13 11.89 11.69
C ASP A 61 -32.76 12.31 13.10
N PHE A 62 -31.81 11.61 13.74
CA PHE A 62 -31.28 12.01 15.04
C PHE A 62 -30.68 13.42 15.01
N ALA A 63 -29.92 13.76 13.95
CA ALA A 63 -29.38 15.10 13.75
C ALA A 63 -30.43 16.17 13.43
N HIS A 64 -31.63 15.80 12.97
CA HIS A 64 -32.73 16.75 12.78
C HIS A 64 -33.42 17.09 14.10
N VAL A 65 -33.55 16.10 14.99
CA VAL A 65 -34.31 16.27 16.24
C VAL A 65 -33.46 16.71 17.43
N ASP A 66 -32.14 16.51 17.40
CA ASP A 66 -31.24 16.84 18.52
C ASP A 66 -30.14 17.85 18.12
N PRO A 67 -30.08 19.04 18.76
CA PRO A 67 -29.12 20.07 18.40
C PRO A 67 -27.66 19.68 18.72
N TYR A 68 -27.41 18.80 19.70
CA TYR A 68 -26.05 18.36 20.01
C TYR A 68 -25.50 17.46 18.91
N ARG A 69 -26.33 16.52 18.42
CA ARG A 69 -26.01 15.71 17.27
C ARG A 69 -25.90 16.55 16.00
N ALA A 70 -26.84 17.48 15.77
CA ALA A 70 -26.81 18.40 14.64
C ALA A 70 -25.49 19.17 14.54
N ALA A 71 -24.96 19.67 15.67
CA ALA A 71 -23.68 20.38 15.68
C ALA A 71 -22.52 19.51 15.17
N THR A 72 -22.46 18.25 15.63
CA THR A 72 -21.43 17.29 15.18
C THR A 72 -21.63 16.88 13.71
N HIS A 73 -22.89 16.71 13.31
CA HIS A 73 -23.29 16.37 11.95
C HIS A 73 -22.86 17.46 10.96
N ASN A 74 -23.16 18.72 11.28
CA ASN A 74 -22.79 19.87 10.46
C ASN A 74 -21.29 20.13 10.45
N LYS A 75 -20.59 19.93 11.56
CA LYS A 75 -19.11 19.94 11.58
C LYS A 75 -18.52 18.91 10.61
N GLY A 76 -19.15 17.75 10.46
CA GLY A 76 -18.78 16.73 9.48
C GLY A 76 -18.92 17.21 8.03
N ILE A 77 -19.99 17.96 7.73
CA ILE A 77 -20.18 18.63 6.43
C ILE A 77 -19.07 19.66 6.20
N MET A 78 -18.83 20.53 7.20
CA MET A 78 -17.86 21.62 7.10
C MET A 78 -16.43 21.12 6.91
N ASN A 79 -16.05 19.98 7.51
CA ASN A 79 -14.74 19.35 7.24
C ASN A 79 -14.44 19.17 5.73
N GLY A 80 -15.47 18.89 4.91
CA GLY A 80 -15.31 18.79 3.45
C GLY A 80 -15.29 20.16 2.77
N ILE A 81 -16.22 21.03 3.15
CA ILE A 81 -16.36 22.38 2.58
C ILE A 81 -15.13 23.24 2.87
N ASP A 82 -14.66 23.24 4.12
CA ASP A 82 -13.52 24.01 4.58
C ASP A 82 -12.24 23.58 3.89
N ALA A 83 -12.09 22.27 3.60
CA ALA A 83 -10.96 21.77 2.84
C ALA A 83 -10.92 22.37 1.42
N VAL A 84 -12.07 22.43 0.75
CA VAL A 84 -12.18 23.08 -0.57
C VAL A 84 -11.98 24.60 -0.43
N ALA A 85 -12.52 25.23 0.61
CA ALA A 85 -12.35 26.67 0.84
C ALA A 85 -10.87 27.02 1.03
N LEU A 86 -10.15 26.27 1.86
CA LEU A 86 -8.70 26.42 2.05
C LEU A 86 -7.93 26.18 0.75
N ALA A 87 -8.23 25.09 0.03
CA ALA A 87 -7.57 24.76 -1.24
C ALA A 87 -7.78 25.83 -2.31
N THR A 88 -8.90 26.55 -2.23
CA THR A 88 -9.27 27.62 -3.16
C THR A 88 -9.05 29.01 -2.61
N GLY A 89 -8.43 29.19 -1.44
CA GLY A 89 -8.15 30.50 -0.85
C GLY A 89 -9.37 31.31 -0.40
N ASN A 90 -10.51 30.67 -0.15
CA ASN A 90 -11.70 31.28 0.42
C ASN A 90 -11.66 31.25 1.96
N ASP A 91 -12.32 32.21 2.63
CA ASP A 91 -12.37 32.25 4.10
C ASP A 91 -13.39 31.26 4.65
N TRP A 92 -12.90 30.08 5.04
CA TRP A 92 -13.70 29.01 5.63
C TRP A 92 -14.46 29.44 6.89
N ARG A 93 -13.92 30.37 7.69
CA ARG A 93 -14.60 30.85 8.92
C ARG A 93 -15.85 31.66 8.60
N ALA A 94 -15.82 32.44 7.52
CA ALA A 94 -16.98 33.18 7.06
C ALA A 94 -18.07 32.24 6.55
N ILE A 95 -17.68 31.17 5.86
CA ILE A 95 -18.58 30.12 5.37
C ILE A 95 -19.22 29.39 6.55
N GLU A 96 -18.43 28.93 7.53
CA GLU A 96 -18.97 28.29 8.75
C GLU A 96 -19.94 29.20 9.50
N ALA A 97 -19.59 30.47 9.71
CA ALA A 97 -20.48 31.41 10.39
C ALA A 97 -21.85 31.52 9.68
N GLY A 98 -21.85 31.58 8.34
CA GLY A 98 -23.07 31.58 7.54
C GLY A 98 -23.86 30.27 7.63
N ALA A 99 -23.18 29.13 7.51
CA ALA A 99 -23.78 27.80 7.56
C ALA A 99 -24.40 27.51 8.93
N HIS A 100 -23.70 27.79 10.02
CA HIS A 100 -24.19 27.59 11.39
C HIS A 100 -25.33 28.57 11.74
N ALA A 101 -25.26 29.83 11.30
CA ALA A 101 -26.38 30.76 11.46
C ALA A 101 -27.62 30.31 10.68
N TYR A 102 -27.44 29.77 9.46
CA TYR A 102 -28.53 29.19 8.67
C TYR A 102 -29.13 27.96 9.34
N ALA A 103 -28.32 27.07 9.90
CA ALA A 103 -28.76 25.91 10.66
C ALA A 103 -29.61 26.28 11.89
N ALA A 104 -29.43 27.48 12.45
CA ALA A 104 -30.16 27.97 13.62
C ALA A 104 -31.38 28.88 13.30
N ARG A 105 -31.61 29.20 12.01
CA ARG A 105 -32.54 30.28 11.60
C ARG A 105 -33.99 30.12 12.07
N HIS A 106 -34.42 28.90 12.35
CA HIS A 106 -35.77 28.57 12.79
C HIS A 106 -35.92 28.49 14.32
N GLY A 107 -34.97 29.07 15.07
CA GLY A 107 -34.98 29.09 16.53
C GLY A 107 -34.43 27.82 17.20
N ARG A 108 -34.16 26.76 16.43
CA ARG A 108 -33.46 25.56 16.88
C ARG A 108 -32.37 25.19 15.88
N TYR A 109 -31.19 24.83 16.38
CA TYR A 109 -30.08 24.36 15.55
C TYR A 109 -30.38 22.97 14.99
N GLY A 110 -30.35 22.82 13.67
CA GLY A 110 -30.68 21.57 12.97
C GLY A 110 -29.66 21.17 11.90
N SER A 111 -29.90 20.03 11.26
CA SER A 111 -29.06 19.49 10.17
C SER A 111 -29.12 20.37 8.90
N LEU A 112 -27.99 20.49 8.21
CA LEU A 112 -27.88 21.12 6.88
C LEU A 112 -28.14 20.13 5.73
N THR A 113 -28.23 18.83 6.02
CA THR A 113 -28.53 17.77 5.04
C THR A 113 -29.78 17.00 5.42
N GLN A 114 -30.43 16.39 4.43
CA GLN A 114 -31.53 15.45 4.58
C GLN A 114 -31.21 14.15 3.85
N TRP A 115 -31.56 13.02 4.46
CA TRP A 115 -31.42 11.69 3.90
C TRP A 115 -32.73 10.92 4.06
N TRP A 116 -33.22 10.29 3.00
CA TRP A 116 -34.48 9.54 2.99
C TRP A 116 -34.47 8.42 1.95
N ALA A 117 -35.40 7.47 2.05
CA ALA A 117 -35.60 6.45 1.04
C ALA A 117 -36.59 6.96 -0.03
N ASP A 118 -36.30 6.76 -1.32
CA ASP A 118 -37.27 7.00 -2.39
C ASP A 118 -38.24 5.82 -2.58
N ASP A 119 -39.22 6.01 -3.47
CA ASP A 119 -40.24 4.99 -3.78
C ASP A 119 -39.66 3.69 -4.34
N ALA A 120 -38.44 3.73 -4.89
CA ALA A 120 -37.71 2.57 -5.40
C ALA A 120 -36.79 1.93 -4.35
N GLY A 121 -36.79 2.45 -3.11
CA GLY A 121 -35.97 1.96 -2.00
C GLY A 121 -34.51 2.43 -2.01
N ASN A 122 -34.15 3.37 -2.90
CA ASN A 122 -32.80 3.93 -2.95
C ASN A 122 -32.61 5.02 -1.89
N LEU A 123 -31.37 5.26 -1.49
CA LEU A 123 -31.03 6.35 -0.59
C LEU A 123 -30.92 7.66 -1.36
N ARG A 124 -31.71 8.65 -0.98
CA ARG A 124 -31.62 10.03 -1.47
C ARG A 124 -30.98 10.92 -0.41
N GLY A 125 -30.10 11.80 -0.85
CA GLY A 125 -29.44 12.79 0.00
C GLY A 125 -29.54 14.17 -0.60
N ARG A 126 -29.76 15.19 0.23
CA ARG A 126 -29.78 16.60 -0.16
C ARG A 126 -29.03 17.46 0.85
N ILE A 127 -28.35 18.49 0.37
CA ILE A 127 -27.78 19.56 1.21
C ILE A 127 -28.28 20.92 0.71
N GLU A 128 -28.51 21.86 1.63
CA GLU A 128 -28.79 23.26 1.29
C GLU A 128 -28.20 24.19 2.35
N LEU A 129 -27.37 25.14 1.92
CA LEU A 129 -26.72 26.09 2.82
C LEU A 129 -26.25 27.37 2.11
N PRO A 130 -26.07 28.49 2.83
CA PRO A 130 -25.44 29.69 2.30
C PRO A 130 -24.01 29.42 1.86
N MET A 131 -23.68 29.82 0.64
CA MET A 131 -22.36 29.61 0.08
C MET A 131 -21.95 30.81 -0.78
N LYS A 132 -21.29 31.78 -0.14
CA LYS A 132 -20.79 32.98 -0.82
C LYS A 132 -19.27 32.91 -0.96
N VAL A 133 -18.84 32.45 -2.13
CA VAL A 133 -17.42 32.21 -2.45
C VAL A 133 -17.01 32.88 -3.74
N GLY A 134 -15.71 33.09 -3.91
CA GLY A 134 -15.11 33.78 -5.04
C GLY A 134 -14.04 32.95 -5.73
N ILE A 135 -13.86 33.22 -7.03
CA ILE A 135 -12.73 32.71 -7.84
C ILE A 135 -11.81 33.84 -8.32
N VAL A 136 -12.10 35.09 -7.94
CA VAL A 136 -11.33 36.30 -8.28
C VAL A 136 -11.12 37.13 -7.01
N GLY A 137 -9.89 37.59 -6.76
CA GLY A 137 -9.54 38.41 -5.59
C GLY A 137 -8.04 38.43 -5.28
N GLY A 138 -7.57 39.46 -4.58
CA GLY A 138 -6.15 39.67 -4.28
C GLY A 138 -5.41 38.48 -3.65
N PRO A 139 -5.96 37.80 -2.63
CA PRO A 139 -5.33 36.60 -2.05
C PRO A 139 -5.34 35.39 -3.00
N LEU A 140 -6.35 35.28 -3.88
CA LEU A 140 -6.54 34.18 -4.84
C LEU A 140 -5.52 34.26 -5.99
N GLU A 141 -5.16 35.48 -6.40
CA GLU A 141 -4.19 35.73 -7.47
C GLU A 141 -2.74 35.66 -6.99
N SER A 142 -2.47 35.92 -5.71
CA SER A 142 -1.12 35.90 -5.14
C SER A 142 -0.57 34.50 -4.83
N ASN A 143 -1.43 33.47 -4.72
CA ASN A 143 -1.02 32.11 -4.36
C ASN A 143 -1.10 31.17 -5.58
N PRO A 144 0.04 30.74 -6.16
CA PRO A 144 0.06 29.85 -7.31
C PRO A 144 -0.66 28.51 -7.09
N GLY A 145 -0.68 28.00 -5.85
CA GLY A 145 -1.37 26.77 -5.50
C GLY A 145 -2.89 26.88 -5.64
N VAL A 146 -3.46 28.03 -5.25
CA VAL A 146 -4.89 28.32 -5.41
C VAL A 146 -5.26 28.35 -6.89
N ALA A 147 -4.46 29.03 -7.72
CA ALA A 147 -4.68 29.10 -9.16
C ALA A 147 -4.63 27.71 -9.83
N MET A 148 -3.71 26.84 -9.40
CA MET A 148 -3.65 25.47 -9.89
C MET A 148 -4.87 24.65 -9.46
N ASN A 149 -5.31 24.75 -8.21
CA ASN A 149 -6.48 24.03 -7.70
C ASN A 149 -7.78 24.45 -8.41
N LEU A 150 -7.97 25.75 -8.66
CA LEU A 150 -9.11 26.24 -9.44
C LEU A 150 -9.11 25.72 -10.88
N ARG A 151 -7.92 25.60 -11.51
CA ARG A 151 -7.80 24.98 -12.85
C ARG A 151 -8.08 23.48 -12.84
N LEU A 152 -7.65 22.77 -11.80
CA LEU A 152 -7.89 21.33 -11.66
C LEU A 152 -9.38 21.00 -11.50
N MET A 153 -10.13 21.83 -10.78
CA MET A 153 -11.59 21.66 -10.63
C MET A 153 -12.40 22.15 -11.84
N ASP A 154 -11.75 22.86 -12.76
CA ASP A 154 -12.38 23.44 -13.97
C ASP A 154 -13.58 24.36 -13.73
N VAL A 155 -13.66 25.00 -12.56
CA VAL A 155 -14.75 25.94 -12.21
C VAL A 155 -14.58 27.28 -12.92
N LYS A 156 -15.67 27.81 -13.49
CA LYS A 156 -15.69 29.07 -14.27
C LYS A 156 -16.34 30.23 -13.53
N SER A 157 -17.04 29.96 -12.43
CA SER A 157 -17.72 30.99 -11.64
C SER A 157 -17.70 30.65 -10.14
N GLY A 158 -17.92 31.68 -9.30
CA GLY A 158 -18.12 31.47 -7.87
C GLY A 158 -19.34 30.59 -7.56
N THR A 159 -20.37 30.62 -8.42
CA THR A 159 -21.53 29.73 -8.31
C THR A 159 -21.15 28.27 -8.51
N GLN A 160 -20.37 27.94 -9.54
CA GLN A 160 -19.90 26.57 -9.75
C GLN A 160 -19.00 26.10 -8.60
N LEU A 161 -18.15 26.98 -8.07
CA LEU A 161 -17.37 26.64 -6.89
C LEU A 161 -18.27 26.35 -5.67
N ALA A 162 -19.34 27.13 -5.48
CA ALA A 162 -20.31 26.91 -4.43
C ALA A 162 -21.04 25.57 -4.56
N GLU A 163 -21.43 25.19 -5.78
CA GLU A 163 -22.03 23.89 -6.10
C GLU A 163 -21.09 22.73 -5.76
N VAL A 164 -19.80 22.84 -6.16
CA VAL A 164 -18.77 21.84 -5.83
C VAL A 164 -18.60 21.71 -4.32
N MET A 165 -18.51 22.83 -3.59
CA MET A 165 -18.41 22.81 -2.13
C MET A 165 -19.62 22.12 -1.48
N ALA A 166 -20.84 22.44 -1.91
CA ALA A 166 -22.05 21.78 -1.43
C ALA A 166 -22.01 20.26 -1.68
N ALA A 167 -21.65 19.83 -2.90
CA ALA A 167 -21.52 18.42 -3.24
C ALA A 167 -20.46 17.70 -2.41
N VAL A 168 -19.30 18.32 -2.17
CA VAL A 168 -18.25 17.78 -1.30
C VAL A 168 -18.73 17.68 0.15
N GLY A 169 -19.44 18.69 0.66
CA GLY A 169 -20.04 18.66 1.98
C GLY A 169 -21.05 17.52 2.16
N LEU A 170 -21.91 17.29 1.16
CA LEU A 170 -22.85 16.18 1.15
C LEU A 170 -22.14 14.81 1.10
N ALA A 171 -21.11 14.68 0.26
CA ALA A 171 -20.32 13.46 0.16
C ALA A 171 -19.57 13.14 1.46
N GLN A 172 -18.99 14.16 2.10
CA GLN A 172 -18.31 14.00 3.37
C GLN A 172 -19.28 13.60 4.49
N ASN A 173 -20.48 14.18 4.51
CA ASN A 173 -21.54 13.78 5.43
C ASN A 173 -21.97 12.32 5.21
N PHE A 174 -22.20 11.92 3.96
CA PHE A 174 -22.50 10.53 3.62
C PHE A 174 -21.44 9.57 4.17
N SER A 175 -20.15 9.86 3.95
CA SER A 175 -19.05 9.03 4.44
C SER A 175 -19.10 8.87 5.97
N ALA A 176 -19.34 9.96 6.70
CA ALA A 176 -19.44 9.93 8.15
C ALA A 176 -20.66 9.14 8.65
N LEU A 177 -21.83 9.32 8.01
CA LEU A 177 -23.05 8.59 8.37
C LEU A 177 -22.94 7.10 8.05
N ARG A 178 -22.33 6.75 6.91
CA ARG A 178 -22.06 5.35 6.55
C ARG A 178 -21.16 4.67 7.58
N ALA A 179 -20.12 5.36 8.05
CA ALA A 179 -19.26 4.84 9.11
C ALA A 179 -20.01 4.63 10.43
N LEU A 180 -20.97 5.50 10.78
CA LEU A 180 -21.84 5.31 11.96
C LEU A 180 -22.80 4.14 11.80
N ALA A 181 -23.33 3.93 10.60
CA ALA A 181 -24.29 2.86 10.30
C ALA A 181 -23.66 1.46 10.21
N THR A 182 -22.32 1.37 10.12
CA THR A 182 -21.58 0.12 9.89
C THR A 182 -20.66 -0.23 11.07
N ASP A 183 -19.36 -0.02 10.93
CA ASP A 183 -18.32 -0.42 11.90
C ASP A 183 -18.15 0.56 13.07
N GLY A 184 -18.79 1.73 12.99
CA GLY A 184 -18.66 2.83 13.95
C GLY A 184 -17.44 3.73 13.70
N ILE A 185 -17.57 5.03 13.98
CA ILE A 185 -16.49 6.03 13.79
C ILE A 185 -15.29 5.78 14.73
N GLN A 186 -15.53 5.20 15.91
CA GLN A 186 -14.51 5.02 16.95
C GLN A 186 -13.34 4.14 16.49
N LYS A 187 -13.61 3.06 15.74
CA LYS A 187 -12.56 2.13 15.27
C LYS A 187 -11.54 2.82 14.34
N GLY A 188 -12.00 3.71 13.45
CA GLY A 188 -11.14 4.49 12.57
C GLY A 188 -10.44 5.67 13.26
N HIS A 189 -11.15 6.38 14.14
CA HIS A 189 -10.63 7.59 14.81
C HIS A 189 -9.66 7.27 15.95
N MET A 190 -9.86 6.16 16.66
CA MET A 190 -8.91 5.66 17.66
C MET A 190 -7.56 5.30 17.02
N THR A 191 -7.59 4.71 15.82
CA THR A 191 -6.38 4.39 15.06
C THR A 191 -5.61 5.65 14.65
N LEU A 192 -6.31 6.69 14.18
CA LEU A 192 -5.69 8.00 13.85
C LEU A 192 -5.14 8.73 15.09
N HIS A 193 -5.89 8.70 16.19
CA HIS A 193 -5.45 9.28 17.46
C HIS A 193 -4.21 8.57 17.99
N ALA A 194 -4.21 7.23 17.97
CA ALA A 194 -3.06 6.43 18.36
C ALA A 194 -1.84 6.75 17.49
N ARG A 195 -1.99 6.87 16.16
CA ARG A 195 -0.90 7.30 15.26
C ARG A 195 -0.30 8.65 15.65
N THR A 196 -1.14 9.59 16.07
CA THR A 196 -0.69 10.91 16.51
C THR A 196 0.07 10.84 17.83
N VAL A 197 -0.38 10.00 18.76
CA VAL A 197 0.28 9.77 20.05
C VAL A 197 1.63 9.09 19.89
N VAL A 198 1.72 8.07 19.04
CA VAL A 198 2.99 7.39 18.70
C VAL A 198 3.98 8.37 18.07
N LYS A 199 3.50 9.25 17.18
CA LYS A 199 4.34 10.30 16.58
C LYS A 199 4.81 11.33 17.61
N ALA A 200 3.97 11.66 18.59
CA ALA A 200 4.33 12.59 19.66
C ALA A 200 5.33 11.98 20.67
N ALA A 201 5.37 10.65 20.79
CA ALA A 201 6.35 9.90 21.57
C ALA A 201 7.72 9.73 20.85
N ASP A 202 7.92 10.42 19.72
CA ASP A 202 9.15 10.43 18.91
C ASP A 202 9.67 9.01 18.57
N VAL A 203 8.72 8.12 18.30
CA VAL A 203 9.01 6.71 17.99
C VAL A 203 9.74 6.63 16.64
N PRO A 204 10.89 5.92 16.56
CA PRO A 204 11.60 5.69 15.32
C PRO A 204 10.71 5.04 14.24
N PRO A 205 10.86 5.40 12.94
CA PRO A 205 9.98 4.90 11.87
C PRO A 205 9.89 3.37 11.76
N ASP A 206 10.97 2.68 12.12
CA ASP A 206 11.10 1.22 12.16
C ASP A 206 10.27 0.55 13.26
N LEU A 207 9.99 1.25 14.35
CA LEU A 207 9.19 0.76 15.48
C LEU A 207 7.78 1.38 15.54
N PHE A 208 7.48 2.30 14.62
CA PHE A 208 6.26 3.11 14.65
C PHE A 208 4.99 2.27 14.61
N ASP A 209 4.88 1.35 13.67
CA ASP A 209 3.67 0.54 13.50
C ASP A 209 3.51 -0.48 14.64
N GLU A 210 4.61 -0.98 15.22
CA GLU A 210 4.57 -1.93 16.35
C GLU A 210 4.19 -1.24 17.67
N VAL A 211 4.75 -0.07 17.96
CA VAL A 211 4.32 0.76 19.10
C VAL A 211 2.86 1.16 18.94
N LEU A 212 2.45 1.53 17.72
CA LEU A 212 1.05 1.86 17.42
C LEU A 212 0.11 0.71 17.71
N GLU A 213 0.44 -0.48 17.26
CA GLU A 213 -0.41 -1.66 17.43
C GLU A 213 -0.51 -2.05 18.91
N ARG A 214 0.62 -2.12 19.63
CA ARG A 214 0.64 -2.39 21.07
C ARG A 214 -0.11 -1.31 21.86
N LEU A 215 -0.01 -0.04 21.46
CA LEU A 215 -0.72 1.08 22.08
C LEU A 215 -2.24 0.96 21.87
N VAL A 216 -2.69 0.63 20.65
CA VAL A 216 -4.12 0.40 20.37
C VAL A 216 -4.64 -0.80 21.16
N ARG A 217 -3.87 -1.90 21.24
CA ARG A 217 -4.23 -3.10 22.03
C ARG A 217 -4.29 -2.82 23.53
N SER A 218 -3.43 -1.93 24.04
CA SER A 218 -3.42 -1.56 25.46
C SER A 218 -4.68 -0.82 25.91
N ASN A 219 -5.48 -0.29 24.96
CA ASN A 219 -6.58 0.66 25.22
C ASN A 219 -6.15 1.95 25.96
N GLU A 220 -4.86 2.16 26.22
CA GLU A 220 -4.30 3.32 26.91
C GLU A 220 -3.54 4.21 25.93
N ILE A 221 -4.28 4.98 25.13
CA ILE A 221 -3.71 5.85 24.08
C ILE A 221 -3.13 7.13 24.71
N LYS A 222 -1.96 7.02 25.35
CA LYS A 222 -1.23 8.12 25.99
C LYS A 222 0.23 8.12 25.55
N VAL A 223 0.84 9.31 25.51
CA VAL A 223 2.25 9.48 25.09
C VAL A 223 3.18 8.68 25.99
N TRP A 224 3.00 8.77 27.32
CA TRP A 224 3.79 8.00 28.28
C TRP A 224 3.64 6.47 28.08
N LYS A 225 2.47 5.99 27.65
CA LYS A 225 2.25 4.56 27.36
C LYS A 225 2.96 4.16 26.07
N ALA A 226 2.97 5.03 25.06
CA ALA A 226 3.74 4.81 23.84
C ALA A 226 5.26 4.85 24.11
N GLU A 227 5.73 5.71 25.01
CA GLU A 227 7.12 5.75 25.49
C GLU A 227 7.48 4.52 26.32
N GLU A 228 6.58 4.05 27.18
CA GLU A 228 6.72 2.80 27.94
C GLU A 228 6.83 1.62 26.99
N ILE A 229 5.91 1.49 26.02
CA ILE A 229 5.95 0.44 24.99
C ILE A 229 7.23 0.54 24.15
N LEU A 230 7.69 1.75 23.81
CA LEU A 230 8.96 1.95 23.12
C LEU A 230 10.16 1.53 23.99
N SER A 231 10.12 1.84 25.29
CA SER A 231 11.14 1.43 26.26
C SER A 231 11.13 -0.08 26.45
N ASP A 232 9.97 -0.71 26.52
CA ASP A 232 9.79 -2.16 26.59
C ASP A 232 10.29 -2.82 25.32
N LEU A 233 10.00 -2.28 24.13
CA LEU A 233 10.55 -2.77 22.86
C LEU A 233 12.07 -2.61 22.79
N ARG A 234 12.61 -1.52 23.32
CA ARG A 234 14.07 -1.31 23.41
C ARG A 234 14.70 -2.18 24.48
N ALA A 235 13.99 -2.48 25.56
CA ALA A 235 14.42 -3.38 26.62
C ALA A 235 14.31 -4.83 26.15
N GLU A 236 13.29 -5.21 25.39
CA GLU A 236 13.15 -6.49 24.68
C GLU A 236 14.28 -6.63 23.66
N ALA A 237 14.60 -5.59 22.89
CA ALA A 237 15.76 -5.58 21.98
C ALA A 237 17.12 -5.64 22.70
N ASN A 238 17.22 -5.04 23.91
CA ASN A 238 18.43 -5.08 24.74
C ASN A 238 18.52 -6.36 25.60
N GLU A 239 17.41 -6.99 25.98
CA GLU A 239 17.33 -8.29 26.65
C GLU A 239 17.55 -9.43 25.64
N ASP A 240 17.13 -9.25 24.38
CA ASP A 240 17.55 -10.06 23.22
C ASP A 240 19.06 -9.97 22.98
N SER A 241 19.70 -8.86 23.36
CA SER A 241 21.16 -8.70 23.29
C SER A 241 21.91 -9.24 24.51
N GLY A 242 21.23 -9.38 25.66
CA GLY A 242 21.87 -9.59 26.96
C GLY A 242 21.64 -10.95 27.61
N ILE A 243 20.39 -11.38 27.82
CA ILE A 243 20.09 -12.57 28.62
C ILE A 243 18.79 -13.24 28.13
N ARG A 244 18.82 -13.77 26.91
CA ARG A 244 18.34 -15.13 26.60
C ARG A 244 18.93 -15.62 25.28
N ARG A 245 20.25 -15.56 25.24
CA ARG A 245 21.10 -16.51 24.51
C ARG A 245 21.03 -17.91 25.16
N ALA A 246 19.83 -18.40 25.43
CA ALA A 246 19.61 -19.84 25.36
C ALA A 246 19.57 -20.11 23.86
N LYS A 247 20.64 -20.71 23.34
CA LYS A 247 20.69 -21.32 22.01
C LYS A 247 19.35 -22.01 21.68
N ARG A 248 18.43 -21.33 21.00
CA ARG A 248 17.72 -21.95 19.89
C ARG A 248 18.63 -21.69 18.71
N THR A 249 19.53 -22.63 18.51
CA THR A 249 20.44 -22.66 17.36
C THR A 249 19.66 -22.37 16.08
N ASP A 250 20.28 -21.76 15.07
CA ASP A 250 19.72 -21.67 13.70
C ASP A 250 19.17 -23.02 13.17
N ALA A 251 19.56 -24.14 13.82
CA ALA A 251 19.03 -25.48 13.62
C ALA A 251 17.54 -25.71 14.00
N GLU A 252 16.87 -24.81 14.74
CA GLU A 252 15.45 -24.98 15.13
C GLU A 252 14.47 -24.09 14.36
N THR A 253 14.96 -23.26 13.43
CA THR A 253 14.12 -22.35 12.63
C THR A 253 14.16 -22.73 11.16
N GLY A 254 13.00 -22.83 10.52
CA GLY A 254 12.93 -22.99 9.06
C GLY A 254 13.27 -21.68 8.36
N VAL A 255 14.21 -21.70 7.42
CA VAL A 255 14.69 -20.51 6.72
C VAL A 255 14.44 -20.61 5.22
N GLY A 256 13.83 -19.58 4.63
CA GLY A 256 13.71 -19.39 3.19
C GLY A 256 14.32 -18.06 2.75
N TYR A 257 15.06 -18.07 1.65
CA TYR A 257 15.79 -16.89 1.18
C TYR A 257 14.96 -16.07 0.18
N GLY A 258 14.98 -14.74 0.31
CA GLY A 258 14.45 -13.84 -0.72
C GLY A 258 15.33 -13.87 -1.99
N LYS A 259 14.83 -13.28 -3.08
CA LYS A 259 15.54 -13.29 -4.38
C LYS A 259 15.53 -11.99 -5.14
N VAL A 260 16.56 -11.82 -5.98
CA VAL A 260 16.57 -10.90 -7.11
C VAL A 260 16.95 -11.65 -8.39
N ILE A 261 16.32 -11.30 -9.51
CA ILE A 261 16.70 -11.78 -10.83
C ILE A 261 17.62 -10.72 -11.44
N LEU A 262 18.86 -11.09 -11.76
CA LEU A 262 19.79 -10.19 -12.42
C LEU A 262 19.40 -10.04 -13.90
N LEU A 263 19.23 -11.16 -14.60
CA LEU A 263 18.79 -11.21 -16.00
C LEU A 263 17.94 -12.46 -16.25
N GLY A 264 17.09 -12.43 -17.28
CA GLY A 264 16.30 -13.59 -17.74
C GLY A 264 14.82 -13.54 -17.37
N GLU A 265 14.32 -12.40 -16.87
CA GLU A 265 12.90 -12.22 -16.58
C GLU A 265 12.04 -12.46 -17.82
N HIS A 266 10.86 -13.07 -17.60
CA HIS A 266 9.90 -13.51 -18.62
C HIS A 266 10.43 -14.58 -19.57
N ALA A 267 11.66 -14.48 -20.09
CA ALA A 267 12.28 -15.47 -20.97
C ALA A 267 12.41 -16.85 -20.32
N VAL A 268 12.71 -16.90 -19.02
CA VAL A 268 12.85 -18.16 -18.25
C VAL A 268 11.59 -19.03 -18.26
N VAL A 269 10.40 -18.42 -18.28
CA VAL A 269 9.11 -19.13 -18.36
C VAL A 269 8.94 -19.82 -19.72
N TYR A 270 9.71 -19.39 -20.73
CA TYR A 270 9.72 -19.93 -22.07
C TYR A 270 10.96 -20.78 -22.36
N GLY A 271 11.62 -21.32 -21.31
CA GLY A 271 12.72 -22.29 -21.46
C GLY A 271 14.10 -21.68 -21.73
N ARG A 272 14.26 -20.37 -21.50
CA ARG A 272 15.56 -19.68 -21.57
C ARG A 272 16.22 -19.61 -20.19
N HIS A 273 17.48 -19.21 -20.14
CA HIS A 273 18.25 -19.09 -18.90
C HIS A 273 17.87 -17.82 -18.13
N ALA A 274 18.10 -17.84 -16.83
CA ALA A 274 18.06 -16.68 -15.96
C ALA A 274 19.16 -16.77 -14.90
N ILE A 275 19.69 -15.62 -14.48
CA ILE A 275 20.60 -15.51 -13.35
C ILE A 275 19.81 -14.94 -12.17
N ALA A 276 19.86 -15.63 -11.04
CA ALA A 276 19.25 -15.15 -9.80
C ALA A 276 20.27 -15.18 -8.65
N CYS A 277 20.12 -14.21 -7.75
CA CYS A 277 20.93 -14.10 -6.54
C CYS A 277 20.03 -14.04 -5.30
N PRO A 278 20.42 -14.71 -4.20
CA PRO A 278 19.70 -14.64 -2.94
C PRO A 278 19.80 -13.22 -2.37
N LEU A 279 18.78 -12.82 -1.63
CA LEU A 279 18.83 -11.62 -0.81
C LEU A 279 19.30 -11.98 0.61
N PRO A 280 19.98 -11.06 1.32
CA PRO A 280 20.28 -11.23 2.74
C PRO A 280 19.02 -11.15 3.64
N LEU A 281 17.86 -10.90 3.05
CA LEU A 281 16.57 -10.89 3.74
C LEU A 281 15.96 -12.30 3.70
N THR A 282 15.74 -12.87 4.88
CA THR A 282 15.18 -14.21 5.06
C THR A 282 13.74 -14.20 5.57
N MET A 283 12.98 -15.22 5.22
CA MET A 283 11.79 -15.63 5.95
C MET A 283 12.20 -16.69 6.96
N ARG A 284 11.89 -16.46 8.23
CA ARG A 284 12.12 -17.44 9.29
C ARG A 284 10.78 -17.93 9.81
N ALA A 285 10.61 -19.23 9.98
CA ALA A 285 9.40 -19.82 10.53
C ALA A 285 9.72 -20.77 11.68
N VAL A 286 8.83 -20.78 12.67
CA VAL A 286 8.86 -21.67 13.83
C VAL A 286 7.50 -22.34 13.94
N VAL A 287 7.51 -23.60 14.36
CA VAL A 287 6.29 -24.38 14.61
C VAL A 287 6.27 -24.79 16.07
N GLU A 288 5.12 -24.63 16.72
CA GLU A 288 4.85 -25.12 18.07
C GLU A 288 3.54 -25.92 18.06
N ASP A 289 3.42 -26.95 18.90
CA ASP A 289 2.17 -27.71 19.00
C ASP A 289 1.07 -26.86 19.67
N SER A 290 -0.18 -27.03 19.23
CA SER A 290 -1.33 -26.28 19.74
C SER A 290 -2.58 -27.17 19.77
N ASP A 291 -3.49 -26.93 20.71
CA ASP A 291 -4.77 -27.64 20.79
C ASP A 291 -5.88 -26.94 19.97
N ALA A 292 -5.61 -25.75 19.41
CA ALA A 292 -6.59 -24.88 18.74
C ALA A 292 -6.70 -25.07 17.20
N GLY A 293 -6.15 -26.16 16.68
CA GLY A 293 -6.04 -26.41 15.24
C GLY A 293 -4.79 -25.77 14.63
N VAL A 294 -4.74 -25.61 13.30
CA VAL A 294 -3.58 -25.02 12.61
C VAL A 294 -3.73 -23.50 12.52
N GLU A 295 -2.85 -22.77 13.19
CA GLU A 295 -2.77 -21.30 13.20
C GLU A 295 -1.50 -20.84 12.47
N LEU A 296 -1.61 -19.84 11.60
CA LEU A 296 -0.49 -19.18 10.93
C LEU A 296 -0.47 -17.70 11.32
N LEU A 297 0.63 -17.30 11.95
CA LEU A 297 0.85 -15.95 12.47
C LEU A 297 2.04 -15.31 11.74
N ILE A 298 1.83 -14.11 11.20
CA ILE A 298 2.90 -13.27 10.67
C ILE A 298 2.77 -11.89 11.32
N PRO A 299 3.32 -11.70 12.54
CA PRO A 299 3.05 -10.51 13.35
C PRO A 299 3.42 -9.21 12.63
N ARG A 300 4.62 -9.15 12.02
CA ARG A 300 5.08 -7.97 11.24
C ARG A 300 4.16 -7.58 10.08
N TRP A 301 3.33 -8.49 9.59
CA TRP A 301 2.37 -8.22 8.52
C TRP A 301 0.93 -8.07 9.01
N GLY A 302 0.69 -8.20 10.33
CA GLY A 302 -0.63 -8.15 10.94
C GLY A 302 -1.54 -9.30 10.50
N ILE A 303 -0.96 -10.47 10.21
CA ILE A 303 -1.69 -11.62 9.67
C ILE A 303 -1.86 -12.69 10.74
N GLU A 304 -3.11 -13.10 10.92
CA GLU A 304 -3.50 -14.26 11.73
C GLU A 304 -4.52 -15.07 10.92
N TYR A 305 -4.14 -16.29 10.53
CA TYR A 305 -4.98 -17.19 9.76
C TYR A 305 -5.18 -18.51 10.49
N GLN A 306 -6.42 -19.00 10.44
CA GLN A 306 -6.74 -20.36 10.86
C GLN A 306 -6.85 -21.25 9.61
N LEU A 307 -5.91 -22.17 9.45
CA LEU A 307 -5.77 -23.03 8.26
C LEU A 307 -6.67 -24.27 8.29
N SER A 308 -7.45 -24.45 9.36
CA SER A 308 -8.44 -25.53 9.54
C SER A 308 -9.67 -25.45 8.62
N LYS A 309 -9.76 -24.42 7.76
CA LYS A 309 -10.84 -24.30 6.76
C LYS A 309 -10.68 -25.32 5.62
N PRO A 310 -11.77 -25.80 5.00
CA PRO A 310 -11.72 -26.64 3.81
C PRO A 310 -10.92 -25.98 2.67
N PRO A 311 -10.18 -26.74 1.84
CA PRO A 311 -9.31 -26.20 0.78
C PRO A 311 -9.99 -25.18 -0.15
N GLU A 312 -11.28 -25.36 -0.43
CA GLU A 312 -12.10 -24.51 -1.30
C GLU A 312 -12.39 -23.11 -0.73
N GLN A 313 -12.33 -22.97 0.60
CA GLN A 313 -12.59 -21.71 1.31
C GLN A 313 -11.31 -20.92 1.63
N ARG A 314 -10.13 -21.54 1.46
CA ARG A 314 -8.82 -20.93 1.69
C ARG A 314 -8.54 -19.86 0.62
N ARG A 315 -8.14 -18.66 1.02
CA ARG A 315 -7.79 -17.54 0.12
C ARG A 315 -6.30 -17.19 0.20
N SER A 316 -5.71 -16.78 -0.93
CA SER A 316 -4.32 -16.29 -1.00
C SER A 316 -3.31 -17.26 -0.33
N PHE A 317 -2.52 -16.80 0.65
CA PHE A 317 -1.51 -17.59 1.33
C PHE A 317 -2.06 -18.82 2.09
N GLU A 318 -3.34 -18.81 2.50
CA GLU A 318 -3.98 -19.97 3.14
C GLU A 318 -3.98 -21.19 2.22
N ARG A 319 -4.09 -21.02 0.90
CA ARG A 319 -4.04 -22.14 -0.06
C ARG A 319 -2.66 -22.76 -0.14
N ALA A 320 -1.64 -21.92 -0.19
CA ALA A 320 -0.25 -22.33 -0.37
C ALA A 320 0.25 -23.07 0.87
N ALA A 321 0.03 -22.49 2.06
CA ALA A 321 0.36 -23.11 3.34
C ALA A 321 -0.49 -24.36 3.61
N GLY A 322 -1.80 -24.29 3.32
CA GLY A 322 -2.70 -25.43 3.47
C GLY A 322 -2.33 -26.62 2.58
N ALA A 323 -1.94 -26.38 1.33
CA ALA A 323 -1.48 -27.44 0.43
C ALA A 323 -0.23 -28.16 0.96
N ILE A 324 0.72 -27.40 1.54
CA ILE A 324 1.90 -27.97 2.20
C ILE A 324 1.47 -28.87 3.37
N MET A 325 0.52 -28.43 4.21
CA MET A 325 0.02 -29.24 5.32
C MET A 325 -0.67 -30.53 4.86
N ASP A 326 -1.51 -30.42 3.82
CA ASP A 326 -2.29 -31.54 3.29
C ASP A 326 -1.33 -32.60 2.69
N GLN A 327 -0.28 -32.18 1.97
CA GLN A 327 0.71 -33.07 1.39
C GLN A 327 1.60 -33.78 2.41
N LEU A 328 1.96 -33.09 3.49
CA LEU A 328 2.74 -33.67 4.58
C LEU A 328 1.88 -34.52 5.53
N GLY A 329 0.56 -34.59 5.33
CA GLY A 329 -0.37 -35.34 6.18
C GLY A 329 -0.52 -34.73 7.58
N LEU A 330 -0.29 -33.41 7.71
CA LEU A 330 -0.26 -32.70 8.98
C LEU A 330 -1.50 -31.82 9.23
N ALA A 331 -2.45 -31.81 8.29
CA ALA A 331 -3.63 -30.93 8.33
C ALA A 331 -4.55 -31.13 9.56
N GLU A 332 -4.56 -32.32 10.16
CA GLU A 332 -5.37 -32.63 11.35
C GLU A 332 -4.63 -32.40 12.67
N ARG A 333 -3.35 -32.04 12.64
CA ARG A 333 -2.58 -31.74 13.85
C ARG A 333 -2.72 -30.28 14.21
N GLY A 334 -3.08 -30.00 15.46
CA GLY A 334 -3.09 -28.64 15.95
C GLY A 334 -1.66 -28.12 16.14
N MET A 335 -1.36 -26.98 15.55
CA MET A 335 -0.04 -26.36 15.59
C MET A 335 -0.15 -24.86 15.34
N ARG A 336 0.78 -24.11 15.91
CA ARG A 336 0.98 -22.69 15.65
C ARG A 336 2.25 -22.52 14.84
N ILE A 337 2.10 -21.93 13.65
CA ILE A 337 3.20 -21.59 12.75
C ILE A 337 3.41 -20.08 12.86
N GLU A 338 4.55 -19.66 13.39
CA GLU A 338 4.89 -18.25 13.51
C GLU A 338 6.01 -17.89 12.53
N VAL A 339 5.79 -16.85 11.72
CA VAL A 339 6.72 -16.41 10.68
C VAL A 339 7.24 -15.02 10.99
N PHE A 340 8.56 -14.88 10.93
CA PHE A 340 9.32 -13.66 11.13
C PHE A 340 9.90 -13.22 9.78
N PRO A 341 9.22 -12.32 9.04
CA PRO A 341 9.69 -11.85 7.76
C PRO A 341 10.73 -10.74 7.94
N ASP A 342 11.94 -10.94 7.43
CA ASP A 342 12.89 -9.84 7.19
C ASP A 342 12.67 -9.22 5.80
N VAL A 343 11.95 -9.93 4.91
CA VAL A 343 11.51 -9.43 3.60
C VAL A 343 10.21 -8.62 3.75
N PRO A 344 10.15 -7.35 3.33
CA PRO A 344 8.90 -6.60 3.32
C PRO A 344 7.86 -7.16 2.33
N ARG A 345 6.58 -7.00 2.67
CA ARG A 345 5.45 -7.50 1.87
C ARG A 345 5.40 -6.86 0.47
N GLY A 346 5.06 -7.66 -0.55
CA GLY A 346 4.73 -7.15 -1.90
C GLY A 346 5.92 -6.76 -2.80
N MET A 347 7.16 -7.14 -2.45
CA MET A 347 8.36 -6.64 -3.15
C MET A 347 8.73 -7.31 -4.48
N GLY A 348 8.04 -8.38 -4.92
CA GLY A 348 8.46 -9.15 -6.11
C GLY A 348 9.80 -9.89 -5.93
N MET A 349 10.29 -9.96 -4.70
CA MET A 349 11.56 -10.57 -4.29
C MET A 349 11.41 -12.02 -3.81
N GLY A 350 10.44 -12.76 -4.37
CA GLY A 350 10.24 -14.17 -4.02
C GLY A 350 9.67 -14.42 -2.63
N GLY A 351 8.94 -13.46 -2.04
CA GLY A 351 8.43 -13.57 -0.68
C GLY A 351 7.45 -14.73 -0.45
N SER A 352 6.69 -15.16 -1.48
CA SER A 352 5.78 -16.31 -1.40
C SER A 352 6.55 -17.64 -1.37
N ALA A 353 7.52 -17.80 -2.28
CA ALA A 353 8.39 -18.96 -2.32
C ALA A 353 9.27 -19.07 -1.07
N ALA A 354 9.84 -17.97 -0.59
CA ALA A 354 10.62 -17.92 0.65
C ALA A 354 9.78 -18.30 1.87
N LEU A 355 8.53 -17.83 1.94
CA LEU A 355 7.59 -18.21 2.99
C LEU A 355 7.27 -19.71 2.94
N ALA A 356 6.99 -20.25 1.76
CA ALA A 356 6.71 -21.68 1.58
C ALA A 356 7.89 -22.55 2.04
N VAL A 357 9.11 -22.22 1.61
CA VAL A 357 10.33 -22.92 2.02
C VAL A 357 10.56 -22.83 3.54
N ALA A 358 10.38 -21.64 4.13
CA ALA A 358 10.53 -21.45 5.57
C ALA A 358 9.56 -22.33 6.36
N ILE A 359 8.28 -22.37 5.94
CA ILE A 359 7.25 -23.20 6.58
C ILE A 359 7.57 -24.70 6.44
N VAL A 360 7.93 -25.16 5.23
CA VAL A 360 8.28 -26.58 5.00
C VAL A 360 9.45 -27.00 5.89
N ARG A 361 10.52 -26.18 5.94
CA ARG A 361 11.68 -26.46 6.80
C ARG A 361 11.33 -26.43 8.28
N ALA A 362 10.48 -25.50 8.72
CA ALA A 362 10.06 -25.44 10.12
C ALA A 362 9.25 -26.66 10.53
N LEU A 363 8.38 -27.17 9.64
CA LEU A 363 7.67 -28.43 9.86
C LEU A 363 8.60 -29.65 9.85
N ASP A 364 9.56 -29.70 8.93
CA ASP A 364 10.55 -30.76 8.87
C ASP A 364 11.36 -30.85 10.16
N ILE A 365 11.81 -29.70 10.67
CA ILE A 365 12.53 -29.59 11.95
C ILE A 365 11.64 -30.05 13.11
N HIS A 366 10.41 -29.54 13.21
CA HIS A 366 9.51 -29.79 14.33
C HIS A 366 9.03 -31.25 14.38
N TYR A 367 8.59 -31.79 13.24
CA TYR A 367 8.09 -33.17 13.13
C TYR A 367 9.15 -34.20 12.76
N LYS A 368 10.40 -33.77 12.54
CA LYS A 368 11.56 -34.62 12.19
C LYS A 368 11.28 -35.51 10.98
N LEU A 369 10.77 -34.91 9.90
CA LEU A 369 10.33 -35.62 8.70
C LEU A 369 11.51 -36.16 7.87
N GLY A 370 12.67 -35.51 7.96
CA GLY A 370 13.90 -35.92 7.27
C GLY A 370 13.94 -35.51 5.80
N LEU A 371 13.31 -34.39 5.45
CA LEU A 371 13.21 -33.91 4.08
C LEU A 371 14.57 -33.45 3.53
N SER A 372 14.90 -33.87 2.31
CA SER A 372 16.01 -33.33 1.53
C SER A 372 15.69 -31.95 0.96
N ASP A 373 16.70 -31.15 0.62
CA ASP A 373 16.49 -29.86 -0.05
C ASP A 373 15.72 -30.01 -1.38
N GLU A 374 15.86 -31.14 -2.07
CA GLU A 374 15.11 -31.44 -3.29
C GLU A 374 13.61 -31.60 -3.00
N GLU A 375 13.25 -32.33 -1.93
CA GLU A 375 11.86 -32.49 -1.48
C GLU A 375 11.27 -31.17 -0.96
N VAL A 376 12.05 -30.38 -0.22
CA VAL A 376 11.64 -29.03 0.20
C VAL A 376 11.35 -28.14 -1.01
N ASN A 377 12.22 -28.19 -2.02
CA ASN A 377 12.05 -27.43 -3.24
C ASN A 377 10.81 -27.85 -4.04
N GLU A 378 10.54 -29.15 -4.12
CA GLU A 378 9.37 -29.69 -4.83
C GLU A 378 8.06 -29.31 -4.13
N LEU A 379 8.00 -29.40 -2.80
CA LEU A 379 6.83 -28.96 -2.01
C LEU A 379 6.57 -27.46 -2.19
N ALA A 380 7.63 -26.64 -2.14
CA ALA A 380 7.52 -25.21 -2.39
C ALA A 380 7.10 -24.89 -3.83
N TYR A 381 7.61 -25.63 -4.82
CA TYR A 381 7.23 -25.49 -6.23
C TYR A 381 5.75 -25.80 -6.47
N GLN A 382 5.25 -26.89 -5.89
CA GLN A 382 3.84 -27.28 -5.98
C GLN A 382 2.92 -26.25 -5.30
N SER A 383 3.34 -25.73 -4.14
CA SER A 383 2.65 -24.64 -3.45
C SER A 383 2.53 -23.39 -4.33
N GLU A 384 3.62 -23.01 -5.02
CA GLU A 384 3.65 -21.91 -5.99
C GLU A 384 2.78 -22.19 -7.24
N GLN A 385 2.74 -23.44 -7.74
CA GLN A 385 1.84 -23.82 -8.83
C GLN A 385 0.37 -23.64 -8.45
N ILE A 386 -0.01 -24.01 -7.22
CA ILE A 386 -1.37 -23.84 -6.71
C ILE A 386 -1.72 -22.35 -6.55
N ALA A 387 -0.77 -21.53 -6.11
CA ALA A 387 -0.97 -20.10 -5.89
C ALA A 387 -0.99 -19.27 -7.18
N HIS A 388 -0.08 -19.56 -8.12
CA HIS A 388 0.24 -18.70 -9.28
C HIS A 388 0.09 -19.40 -10.65
N GLY A 389 -0.33 -20.67 -10.68
CA GLY A 389 -0.63 -21.43 -11.90
C GLY A 389 0.61 -22.00 -12.58
N LYS A 390 1.37 -21.17 -13.32
CA LYS A 390 2.56 -21.58 -14.08
C LYS A 390 3.82 -20.83 -13.63
N PRO A 391 4.38 -21.13 -12.43
CA PRO A 391 5.64 -20.57 -11.98
C PRO A 391 6.81 -21.09 -12.83
N SER A 392 7.90 -20.32 -12.93
CA SER A 392 9.13 -20.73 -13.64
C SER A 392 9.96 -21.77 -12.89
N GLY A 393 9.77 -21.90 -11.57
CA GLY A 393 10.58 -22.77 -10.70
C GLY A 393 11.83 -22.11 -10.12
N ILE A 394 12.20 -20.91 -10.57
CA ILE A 394 13.41 -20.22 -10.12
C ILE A 394 13.29 -19.69 -8.68
N ASP A 395 12.10 -19.21 -8.31
CA ASP A 395 11.85 -18.55 -7.03
C ASP A 395 11.97 -19.52 -5.85
N ASN A 396 11.32 -20.70 -5.93
CA ASN A 396 11.44 -21.77 -4.95
C ASN A 396 12.86 -22.36 -4.92
N THR A 397 13.47 -22.57 -6.08
CA THR A 397 14.84 -23.10 -6.16
C THR A 397 15.82 -22.19 -5.42
N LEU A 398 15.77 -20.88 -5.68
CA LEU A 398 16.64 -19.94 -4.98
C LEU A 398 16.31 -19.82 -3.49
N ALA A 399 15.02 -19.82 -3.15
CA ALA A 399 14.58 -19.77 -1.75
C ALA A 399 15.05 -20.97 -0.94
N THR A 400 15.17 -22.15 -1.56
CA THR A 400 15.69 -23.37 -0.93
C THR A 400 17.22 -23.31 -0.81
N TYR A 401 17.93 -23.13 -1.91
CA TYR A 401 19.38 -23.31 -1.92
C TYR A 401 20.18 -22.10 -1.43
N GLY A 402 19.62 -20.89 -1.47
CA GLY A 402 20.26 -19.69 -0.92
C GLY A 402 21.60 -19.32 -1.57
N LYS A 403 21.84 -19.72 -2.82
CA LYS A 403 23.11 -19.49 -3.55
C LYS A 403 22.86 -18.89 -4.93
N PRO A 404 23.74 -17.99 -5.43
CA PRO A 404 23.64 -17.52 -6.81
C PRO A 404 23.62 -18.69 -7.79
N LEU A 405 22.73 -18.63 -8.78
CA LEU A 405 22.55 -19.72 -9.73
C LEU A 405 22.15 -19.23 -11.12
N VAL A 406 22.45 -20.06 -12.10
CA VAL A 406 21.88 -20.03 -13.45
C VAL A 406 20.77 -21.08 -13.50
N PHE A 407 19.58 -20.65 -13.87
CA PHE A 407 18.40 -21.50 -13.95
C PHE A 407 17.87 -21.55 -15.38
N ARG A 408 17.48 -22.74 -15.84
CA ARG A 408 16.66 -22.89 -17.05
C ARG A 408 15.53 -23.87 -16.79
N MET A 409 14.31 -23.45 -17.12
CA MET A 409 13.15 -24.31 -17.03
C MET A 409 13.28 -25.51 -17.98
N GLY A 410 12.90 -26.69 -17.50
CA GLY A 410 13.02 -27.95 -18.25
C GLY A 410 12.51 -29.12 -17.42
N THR A 411 12.65 -30.34 -17.94
CA THR A 411 12.32 -31.57 -17.20
C THR A 411 13.47 -32.57 -17.37
N PRO A 412 14.40 -32.68 -16.40
CA PRO A 412 14.51 -31.85 -15.19
C PRO A 412 14.95 -30.40 -15.50
N PRO A 413 14.71 -29.44 -14.60
CA PRO A 413 15.24 -28.07 -14.74
C PRO A 413 16.77 -28.08 -14.65
N LEU A 414 17.40 -27.15 -15.36
CA LEU A 414 18.84 -26.89 -15.19
C LEU A 414 19.01 -25.94 -14.01
N VAL A 415 19.81 -26.35 -13.03
CA VAL A 415 20.20 -25.53 -11.87
C VAL A 415 21.71 -25.63 -11.72
N GLU A 416 22.42 -24.59 -12.12
CA GLU A 416 23.88 -24.54 -12.03
C GLU A 416 24.30 -23.43 -11.04
N PRO A 417 25.07 -23.75 -9.99
CA PRO A 417 25.63 -22.73 -9.10
C PRO A 417 26.48 -21.72 -9.88
N LEU A 418 26.21 -20.43 -9.69
CA LEU A 418 27.01 -19.36 -10.28
C LEU A 418 28.12 -18.97 -9.31
N ASN A 419 29.36 -19.26 -9.68
CA ASN A 419 30.51 -18.77 -8.92
C ASN A 419 30.70 -17.27 -9.18
N ILE A 420 30.63 -16.47 -8.11
CA ILE A 420 30.92 -15.03 -8.13
C ILE A 420 32.27 -14.84 -7.43
N PRO A 421 33.39 -14.78 -8.18
CA PRO A 421 34.73 -14.76 -7.58
C PRO A 421 34.99 -13.46 -6.79
N HIS A 422 34.37 -12.36 -7.22
CA HIS A 422 34.50 -11.05 -6.61
C HIS A 422 33.09 -10.53 -6.28
N PRO A 423 32.75 -10.36 -4.98
CA PRO A 423 31.46 -9.85 -4.60
C PRO A 423 31.26 -8.41 -5.13
N PHE A 424 30.05 -8.09 -5.55
CA PHE A 424 29.71 -6.76 -6.07
C PHE A 424 28.41 -6.23 -5.46
N SER A 425 28.28 -4.91 -5.40
CA SER A 425 27.14 -4.24 -4.78
C SER A 425 25.98 -4.04 -5.74
N ILE A 426 24.77 -4.29 -5.26
CA ILE A 426 23.52 -4.01 -5.96
C ILE A 426 22.66 -3.16 -5.03
N VAL A 427 22.13 -2.06 -5.55
CA VAL A 427 21.10 -1.29 -4.85
C VAL A 427 19.73 -1.74 -5.34
N VAL A 428 18.89 -2.20 -4.43
CA VAL A 428 17.50 -2.58 -4.68
C VAL A 428 16.60 -1.42 -4.30
N GLY A 429 16.00 -0.76 -5.28
CA GLY A 429 15.04 0.33 -5.10
C GLY A 429 13.59 -0.13 -5.27
N ARG A 430 12.67 0.38 -4.44
CA ARG A 430 11.26 0.01 -4.43
C ARG A 430 10.39 1.14 -4.97
N THR A 431 9.55 0.82 -5.96
CA THR A 431 8.47 1.70 -6.43
C THR A 431 7.30 1.71 -5.43
N ARG A 432 6.43 2.73 -5.48
CA ARG A 432 5.29 2.82 -4.56
C ARG A 432 4.13 1.91 -4.95
N THR A 433 4.20 1.35 -6.16
CA THR A 433 3.16 0.48 -6.72
C THR A 433 3.59 -0.98 -6.59
N GLU A 434 2.76 -1.81 -5.96
CA GLU A 434 2.95 -3.25 -5.99
C GLU A 434 2.89 -3.77 -7.44
N GLY A 435 3.81 -4.66 -7.81
CA GLY A 435 3.86 -5.21 -9.15
C GLY A 435 2.63 -6.09 -9.44
N LEU A 436 1.92 -5.81 -10.53
CA LEU A 436 0.82 -6.65 -11.03
C LEU A 436 1.36 -7.88 -11.80
N THR A 437 2.27 -8.65 -11.18
CA THR A 437 3.04 -9.74 -11.81
C THR A 437 2.19 -10.72 -12.62
N ALA A 438 1.05 -11.18 -12.07
CA ALA A 438 0.17 -12.11 -12.78
C ALA A 438 -0.43 -11.52 -14.05
N LYS A 439 -0.86 -10.25 -14.01
CA LYS A 439 -1.41 -9.54 -15.17
C LYS A 439 -0.33 -9.27 -16.21
N THR A 440 0.87 -8.89 -15.77
CA THR A 440 2.00 -8.63 -16.67
C THR A 440 2.44 -9.90 -17.41
N VAL A 441 2.56 -11.03 -16.70
CA VAL A 441 2.87 -12.34 -17.30
C VAL A 441 1.78 -12.78 -18.26
N GLN A 442 0.50 -12.60 -17.90
CA GLN A 442 -0.61 -12.89 -18.79
C GLN A 442 -0.56 -12.06 -20.08
N ASN A 443 -0.30 -10.75 -19.98
CA ASN A 443 -0.20 -9.87 -21.14
C ASN A 443 0.93 -10.30 -22.08
N VAL A 444 2.10 -10.65 -21.55
CA VAL A 444 3.24 -11.15 -22.35
C VAL A 444 2.87 -12.45 -23.06
N ARG A 445 2.18 -13.37 -22.37
CA ARG A 445 1.70 -14.62 -22.97
C ARG A 445 0.72 -14.36 -24.12
N GLU A 446 -0.28 -13.51 -23.91
CA GLU A 446 -1.26 -13.16 -24.96
C GLU A 446 -0.59 -12.46 -26.15
N ALA A 447 0.39 -11.60 -25.90
CA ALA A 447 1.11 -10.91 -26.95
C ALA A 447 2.02 -11.86 -27.75
N ARG A 448 2.67 -12.82 -27.09
CA ARG A 448 3.41 -13.92 -27.73
C ARG A 448 2.49 -14.77 -28.62
N GLU A 449 1.30 -15.12 -28.13
CA GLU A 449 0.33 -15.90 -28.93
C GLU A 449 -0.10 -15.15 -30.20
N ARG A 450 -0.19 -13.82 -30.16
CA ARG A 450 -0.47 -12.97 -31.33
C ARG A 450 0.73 -12.82 -32.26
N GLN A 451 1.96 -12.73 -31.73
CA GLN A 451 3.19 -12.47 -32.49
C GLN A 451 4.34 -13.39 -32.07
N PRO A 452 4.25 -14.71 -32.34
CA PRO A 452 5.18 -15.69 -31.78
C PRO A 452 6.63 -15.43 -32.23
N LYS A 453 6.87 -15.21 -33.53
CA LYS A 453 8.24 -15.00 -34.05
C LYS A 453 8.94 -13.79 -33.42
N LEU A 454 8.21 -12.72 -33.15
CA LEU A 454 8.77 -11.51 -32.54
C LEU A 454 9.16 -11.76 -31.08
N TYR A 455 8.25 -12.35 -30.31
CA TYR A 455 8.47 -12.60 -28.89
C TYR A 455 9.52 -13.69 -28.65
N GLU A 456 9.56 -14.75 -29.46
CA GLU A 456 10.64 -15.74 -29.40
C GLU A 456 12.01 -15.09 -29.62
N LYS A 457 12.13 -14.19 -30.62
CA LYS A 457 13.38 -13.45 -30.84
C LYS A 457 13.77 -12.60 -29.63
N ILE A 458 12.81 -11.91 -29.01
CA ILE A 458 13.10 -11.11 -27.79
C ILE A 458 13.58 -12.04 -26.66
N PHE A 459 12.96 -13.22 -26.48
CA PHE A 459 13.41 -14.17 -25.47
C PHE A 459 14.80 -14.73 -25.78
N ASP A 460 15.12 -15.02 -27.04
CA ASP A 460 16.44 -15.47 -27.46
C ASP A 460 17.51 -14.37 -27.28
N ASP A 461 17.14 -13.11 -27.56
CA ASP A 461 18.01 -11.96 -27.31
C ASP A 461 18.28 -11.81 -25.79
N ILE A 462 17.26 -11.96 -24.94
CA ILE A 462 17.44 -11.97 -23.47
C ILE A 462 18.34 -13.14 -23.03
N ASP A 463 18.15 -14.34 -23.59
CA ASP A 463 18.97 -15.52 -23.29
C ASP A 463 20.45 -15.29 -23.61
N ALA A 464 20.73 -14.70 -24.77
CA ALA A 464 22.09 -14.35 -25.17
C ALA A 464 22.74 -13.35 -24.20
N LEU A 465 21.97 -12.40 -23.65
CA LEU A 465 22.47 -11.48 -22.61
C LEU A 465 22.77 -12.21 -21.30
N VAL A 466 21.94 -13.18 -20.92
CA VAL A 466 22.15 -13.99 -19.71
C VAL A 466 23.47 -14.76 -19.81
N LEU A 467 23.72 -15.44 -20.93
CA LEU A 467 24.96 -16.20 -21.13
C LEU A 467 26.20 -15.30 -21.15
N GLN A 468 26.12 -14.12 -21.76
CA GLN A 468 27.20 -13.13 -21.71
C GLN A 468 27.42 -12.59 -20.28
N ALA A 469 26.34 -12.39 -19.52
CA ALA A 469 26.43 -11.92 -18.14
C ALA A 469 27.10 -12.96 -17.22
N VAL A 470 26.90 -14.26 -17.45
CA VAL A 470 27.63 -15.32 -16.73
C VAL A 470 29.14 -15.15 -16.93
N ALA A 471 29.59 -14.98 -18.18
CA ALA A 471 31.00 -14.77 -18.48
C ALA A 471 31.53 -13.47 -17.84
N ALA A 472 30.79 -12.37 -17.97
CA ALA A 472 31.18 -11.08 -17.37
C ALA A 472 31.33 -11.16 -15.84
N ILE A 473 30.45 -11.90 -15.15
CA ILE A 473 30.54 -12.13 -13.70
C ILE A 473 31.79 -12.96 -13.36
N GLN A 474 32.08 -13.99 -14.13
CA GLN A 474 33.25 -14.85 -13.91
C GLN A 474 34.58 -14.12 -14.14
N ASP A 475 34.61 -13.20 -15.11
CA ASP A 475 35.77 -12.40 -15.47
C ASP A 475 35.90 -11.10 -14.65
N ASN A 476 34.98 -10.85 -13.70
CA ASN A 476 34.87 -9.60 -12.93
C ASN A 476 34.74 -8.33 -13.78
N ASP A 477 34.06 -8.44 -14.93
CA ASP A 477 33.75 -7.32 -15.82
C ASP A 477 32.38 -6.73 -15.50
N LEU A 478 32.32 -5.96 -14.40
CA LEU A 478 31.09 -5.30 -13.95
C LEU A 478 30.59 -4.23 -14.93
N ALA A 479 31.49 -3.65 -15.73
CA ALA A 479 31.12 -2.67 -16.75
C ALA A 479 30.27 -3.33 -17.83
N THR A 480 30.74 -4.45 -18.40
CA THR A 480 29.99 -5.25 -19.35
C THR A 480 28.69 -5.77 -18.74
N LEU A 481 28.71 -6.26 -17.49
CA LEU A 481 27.48 -6.69 -16.81
C LEU A 481 26.44 -5.56 -16.72
N GLY A 482 26.88 -4.35 -16.38
CA GLY A 482 26.03 -3.16 -16.31
C GLY A 482 25.41 -2.79 -17.67
N GLU A 483 26.20 -2.86 -18.74
CA GLU A 483 25.71 -2.65 -20.10
C GLU A 483 24.65 -3.70 -20.50
N LEU A 484 24.92 -4.98 -20.25
CA LEU A 484 23.98 -6.07 -20.51
C LEU A 484 22.66 -5.89 -19.73
N MET A 485 22.72 -5.45 -18.46
CA MET A 485 21.53 -5.12 -17.68
C MET A 485 20.72 -3.98 -18.32
N ASN A 486 21.39 -2.96 -18.85
CA ASN A 486 20.73 -1.83 -19.50
C ASN A 486 20.05 -2.24 -20.82
N VAL A 487 20.70 -3.08 -21.63
CA VAL A 487 20.11 -3.65 -22.86
C VAL A 487 18.91 -4.54 -22.51
N CYS A 488 19.05 -5.38 -21.49
CA CYS A 488 17.97 -6.23 -21.00
C CYS A 488 16.74 -5.41 -20.58
N GLN A 489 16.91 -4.27 -19.91
CA GLN A 489 15.79 -3.36 -19.61
C GLN A 489 15.08 -2.84 -20.87
N GLY A 490 15.83 -2.59 -21.96
CA GLY A 490 15.25 -2.22 -23.24
C GLY A 490 14.36 -3.33 -23.82
N LEU A 491 14.81 -4.58 -23.73
CA LEU A 491 14.02 -5.76 -24.15
C LEU A 491 12.79 -5.97 -23.26
N LEU A 492 12.90 -5.75 -21.95
CA LEU A 492 11.77 -5.81 -21.02
C LEU A 492 10.75 -4.69 -21.29
N ASN A 493 11.20 -3.50 -21.70
CA ASN A 493 10.31 -2.46 -22.20
C ASN A 493 9.60 -2.88 -23.49
N ALA A 494 10.28 -3.58 -24.41
CA ALA A 494 9.66 -4.10 -25.63
C ALA A 494 8.57 -5.16 -25.33
N LEU A 495 8.72 -5.91 -24.23
CA LEU A 495 7.68 -6.80 -23.68
C LEU A 495 6.54 -6.06 -22.97
N GLN A 496 6.60 -4.73 -22.84
CA GLN A 496 5.63 -3.87 -22.16
C GLN A 496 5.44 -4.19 -20.68
N VAL A 497 6.52 -4.62 -20.01
CA VAL A 497 6.48 -5.01 -18.60
C VAL A 497 7.00 -3.92 -17.65
N SER A 498 7.51 -2.81 -18.17
CA SER A 498 7.96 -1.65 -17.38
C SER A 498 6.85 -0.60 -17.20
N THR A 499 7.04 0.31 -16.25
CA THR A 499 6.13 1.43 -15.97
C THR A 499 6.89 2.76 -15.89
N PRO A 500 6.22 3.92 -16.05
CA PRO A 500 6.88 5.22 -15.88
C PRO A 500 7.59 5.40 -14.54
N GLU A 501 7.05 4.80 -13.47
CA GLU A 501 7.66 4.84 -12.13
C GLU A 501 8.93 3.99 -12.06
N VAL A 502 8.91 2.79 -12.63
CA VAL A 502 10.08 1.91 -12.76
C VAL A 502 11.17 2.59 -13.59
N GLU A 503 10.82 3.16 -14.76
CA GLU A 503 11.76 3.90 -15.61
C GLU A 503 12.35 5.13 -14.92
N ARG A 504 11.54 5.85 -14.14
CA ARG A 504 12.02 6.98 -13.33
C ARG A 504 13.08 6.51 -12.33
N LEU A 505 12.84 5.41 -11.63
CA LEU A 505 13.75 4.87 -10.62
C LEU A 505 15.06 4.36 -11.25
N ILE A 506 14.98 3.67 -12.38
CA ILE A 506 16.14 3.27 -13.20
C ILE A 506 16.94 4.50 -13.63
N GLY A 507 16.27 5.55 -14.12
CA GLY A 507 16.91 6.79 -14.52
C GLY A 507 17.61 7.52 -13.37
N ILE A 508 17.05 7.47 -12.15
CA ILE A 508 17.70 8.00 -10.94
C ILE A 508 18.99 7.22 -10.65
N ALA A 509 18.92 5.88 -10.68
CA ALA A 509 20.08 5.03 -10.42
C ALA A 509 21.24 5.30 -11.39
N ARG A 510 20.94 5.30 -12.69
CA ARG A 510 21.94 5.54 -13.75
C ARG A 510 22.55 6.94 -13.65
N ARG A 511 21.74 7.99 -13.40
CA ARG A 511 22.25 9.36 -13.20
C ARG A 511 23.10 9.50 -11.93
N ALA A 512 22.86 8.68 -10.91
CA ALA A 512 23.68 8.66 -9.70
C ALA A 512 25.02 7.95 -9.90
N GLY A 513 25.14 7.12 -10.94
CA GLY A 513 26.38 6.46 -11.36
C GLY A 513 26.32 4.93 -11.43
N ALA A 514 25.14 4.31 -11.29
CA ALA A 514 25.02 2.87 -11.45
C ALA A 514 25.49 2.42 -12.85
N LEU A 515 26.29 1.35 -12.92
CA LEU A 515 26.80 0.76 -14.17
C LEU A 515 25.66 0.23 -15.04
N GLY A 516 24.67 -0.41 -14.38
CA GLY A 516 23.46 -0.89 -15.01
C GLY A 516 22.28 -0.83 -14.05
N ALA A 517 21.08 -0.57 -14.57
CA ALA A 517 19.87 -0.64 -13.77
C ALA A 517 18.69 -1.13 -14.58
N LYS A 518 17.85 -1.98 -13.97
CA LYS A 518 16.68 -2.60 -14.59
C LYS A 518 15.65 -3.02 -13.56
N LEU A 519 14.43 -3.29 -14.00
CA LEU A 519 13.44 -3.93 -13.15
C LEU A 519 13.89 -5.34 -12.77
N THR A 520 13.36 -5.88 -11.68
CA THR A 520 13.55 -7.28 -11.26
C THR A 520 12.19 -7.94 -11.03
N GLY A 521 12.03 -9.18 -11.52
CA GLY A 521 10.80 -9.95 -11.38
C GLY A 521 9.74 -9.68 -12.46
N GLY A 522 8.46 -9.77 -12.10
CA GLY A 522 7.35 -9.83 -13.05
C GLY A 522 7.03 -8.53 -13.80
N GLY A 523 7.52 -7.38 -13.32
CA GLY A 523 7.20 -6.07 -13.90
C GLY A 523 5.83 -5.50 -13.50
N GLY A 524 5.46 -4.34 -14.05
CA GLY A 524 4.24 -3.61 -13.71
C GLY A 524 4.33 -2.76 -12.44
N GLY A 525 5.52 -2.62 -11.86
CA GLY A 525 5.79 -1.99 -10.55
C GLY A 525 6.88 -2.74 -9.81
N GLY A 526 6.82 -2.78 -8.48
CA GLY A 526 7.72 -3.58 -7.65
C GLY A 526 9.10 -2.95 -7.47
N ALA A 527 10.15 -3.69 -7.82
CA ALA A 527 11.54 -3.34 -7.52
C ALA A 527 12.42 -3.15 -8.76
N VAL A 528 13.44 -2.33 -8.59
CA VAL A 528 14.53 -2.07 -9.54
C VAL A 528 15.84 -2.46 -8.88
N ILE A 529 16.72 -3.12 -9.62
CA ILE A 529 18.09 -3.38 -9.21
C ILE A 529 19.05 -2.47 -9.97
N ALA A 530 20.06 -1.98 -9.28
CA ALA A 530 21.11 -1.13 -9.83
C ALA A 530 22.48 -1.69 -9.45
N LEU A 531 23.24 -2.14 -10.45
CA LEU A 531 24.62 -2.60 -10.28
C LEU A 531 25.53 -1.39 -9.99
N CYS A 532 26.25 -1.49 -8.90
CA CYS A 532 27.14 -0.45 -8.41
C CYS A 532 28.53 -1.03 -8.20
N ASP A 533 29.53 -0.19 -8.48
CA ASP A 533 30.90 -0.43 -8.03
C ASP A 533 31.06 0.24 -6.65
N ASP A 534 32.06 1.08 -6.44
CA ASP A 534 32.29 1.83 -5.19
C ASP A 534 31.26 2.95 -4.89
N ASN A 535 30.11 3.00 -5.57
CA ASN A 535 29.16 4.10 -5.51
C ASN A 535 27.74 3.71 -5.06
N ALA A 536 27.57 2.52 -4.47
CA ALA A 536 26.27 2.03 -4.00
C ALA A 536 25.56 2.99 -3.05
N GLU A 537 26.27 3.55 -2.05
CA GLU A 537 25.71 4.51 -1.09
C GLU A 537 25.15 5.76 -1.79
N LYS A 538 25.87 6.30 -2.78
CA LYS A 538 25.42 7.45 -3.57
C LYS A 538 24.15 7.14 -4.36
N VAL A 539 24.06 5.95 -4.94
CA VAL A 539 22.88 5.48 -5.68
C VAL A 539 21.68 5.29 -4.74
N GLN A 540 21.89 4.68 -3.57
CA GLN A 540 20.86 4.51 -2.55
C GLN A 540 20.30 5.86 -2.07
N ILE A 541 21.17 6.79 -1.67
CA ILE A 541 20.76 8.14 -1.23
C ILE A 541 20.00 8.88 -2.34
N ALA A 542 20.40 8.72 -3.60
CA ALA A 542 19.71 9.37 -4.72
C ALA A 542 18.27 8.85 -4.90
N MET A 543 18.03 7.54 -4.70
CA MET A 543 16.69 6.95 -4.71
C MET A 543 15.86 7.44 -3.50
N GLU A 544 16.44 7.43 -2.30
CA GLU A 544 15.78 7.83 -1.06
C GLU A 544 15.35 9.30 -1.05
N ARG A 545 16.20 10.20 -1.56
CA ARG A 545 15.87 11.64 -1.72
C ARG A 545 14.67 11.91 -2.63
N GLN A 546 14.32 10.97 -3.49
CA GLN A 546 13.15 11.06 -4.36
C GLN A 546 11.91 10.39 -3.73
N GLY A 547 12.04 9.92 -2.48
CA GLY A 547 10.98 9.28 -1.71
C GLY A 547 10.70 7.85 -2.14
N PHE A 548 11.72 7.13 -2.61
CA PHE A 548 11.68 5.68 -2.80
C PHE A 548 12.43 4.99 -1.65
N HIS A 549 12.07 3.76 -1.32
CA HIS A 549 12.89 2.97 -0.40
C HIS A 549 13.98 2.27 -1.18
N ALA A 550 15.21 2.28 -0.69
CA ALA A 550 16.32 1.57 -1.31
C ALA A 550 17.15 0.85 -0.25
N MET A 551 17.79 -0.24 -0.64
CA MET A 551 18.73 -0.98 0.20
C MET A 551 19.89 -1.50 -0.63
N THR A 552 21.08 -1.54 -0.05
CA THR A 552 22.26 -2.12 -0.69
C THR A 552 22.40 -3.59 -0.28
N ILE A 553 22.70 -4.45 -1.25
CA ILE A 553 23.00 -5.87 -1.07
C ILE A 553 24.32 -6.21 -1.75
N THR A 554 24.99 -7.26 -1.29
CA THR A 554 26.20 -7.80 -1.92
C THR A 554 25.86 -9.13 -2.58
N ALA A 555 26.12 -9.25 -3.89
CA ALA A 555 26.04 -10.53 -4.58
C ALA A 555 27.39 -11.24 -4.48
N GLY A 556 27.40 -12.51 -4.09
CA GLY A 556 28.62 -13.32 -3.99
C GLY A 556 29.24 -13.41 -2.59
N ASP A 557 28.64 -12.77 -1.58
CA ASP A 557 29.06 -13.00 -0.19
C ASP A 557 28.78 -14.45 0.23
N LYS A 558 29.74 -15.05 0.94
CA LYS A 558 29.51 -16.32 1.65
C LYS A 558 28.56 -16.03 2.80
N GLN A 559 27.26 -16.30 2.59
CA GLN A 559 26.32 -16.45 3.70
C GLN A 559 26.69 -17.68 4.53
#